data_AF-A0A3A8ESC3-F1
#
_entry.id   AF-A0A3A8ESC3-F1
#
_cell.length_a   1.000
_cell.length_b   1.000
_cell.length_c   1.000
_cell.angle_alpha   90.00
_cell.angle_beta   90.00
_cell.angle_gamma   90.00
#
_symmetry.space_group_name_H-M   'P 1'
#
loop_
_entity.id
_entity.type
_entity.pdbx_description
1 polymer ?
#
loop_
_entity_poly.entity_id
_entity_poly.type
_entity_poly.pdbx_seq_one_letter_code
_entity_poly.pdbx_strand_id
1 'polypeptide(L)' 'MNTILWDEESIFPEKIEAFKIFLRKYLKLNNCTSLLENKPFHYDPENDVFLNSDIQEYYHLWSMA' A
#
# COMPACT_ATOMS: atom_id res chain seq x y z
N MET A 1 -15.89 16.84 -0.47
CA MET A 1 -14.43 16.75 -0.68
C MET A 1 -13.88 15.97 0.51
N ASN A 2 -13.60 14.67 0.33
CA ASN A 2 -13.08 13.82 1.41
C ASN A 2 -11.56 13.96 1.42
N THR A 3 -11.09 14.88 2.25
CA THR A 3 -9.69 14.98 2.65
C THR A 3 -9.39 13.74 3.49
N ILE A 4 -8.66 12.78 2.92
CA ILE A 4 -8.12 11.66 3.67
C ILE A 4 -7.06 12.25 4.60
N LEU A 5 -7.47 12.49 5.85
CA LEU A 5 -6.62 12.87 6.95
C LEU A 5 -5.75 11.65 7.26
N TRP A 6 -4.52 11.67 6.75
CA TRP A 6 -3.46 10.76 7.13
C TRP A 6 -2.94 11.25 8.48
N ASP A 7 -3.71 10.99 9.52
CA ASP A 7 -3.37 11.32 10.91
C ASP A 7 -2.13 10.52 11.33
N GLU A 8 -1.05 11.28 11.48
CA GLU A 8 -0.03 11.24 12.53
C GLU A 8 0.49 9.87 13.03
N GLU A 9 1.80 9.68 12.78
CA GLU A 9 2.72 9.00 13.70
C GLU A 9 2.69 7.45 13.83
N SER A 10 2.31 6.72 12.78
CA SER A 10 2.79 5.34 12.65
C SER A 10 4.21 5.35 12.10
N ILE A 11 5.17 4.84 12.88
CA ILE A 11 6.49 4.42 12.41
C ILE A 11 6.25 3.33 11.36
N PHE A 12 5.94 3.74 10.13
CA PHE A 12 5.85 2.81 9.02
C PHE A 12 7.26 2.27 8.80
N PRO A 13 7.45 0.94 8.77
CA PRO A 13 8.74 0.40 8.39
C PRO A 13 9.12 1.00 7.03
N GLU A 14 10.34 1.48 6.86
CA GLU A 14 10.84 2.09 5.62
C GLU A 14 10.50 1.23 4.37
N LYS A 15 10.48 -0.09 4.57
CA LYS A 15 10.04 -1.13 3.63
C LYS A 15 8.62 -0.91 3.09
N ILE A 16 7.66 -0.54 3.94
CA ILE A 16 6.25 -0.34 3.59
C ILE A 16 6.06 0.94 2.79
N GLU A 17 6.81 1.99 3.11
CA GLU A 17 6.83 3.20 2.29
C GLU A 17 7.40 2.93 0.90
N ALA A 18 8.53 2.21 0.83
CA ALA A 18 9.12 1.78 -0.43
C ALA A 18 8.13 0.96 -1.28
N PHE A 19 7.41 0.03 -0.66
CA PHE A 19 6.36 -0.76 -1.31
C PHE A 19 5.20 0.12 -1.81
N LYS A 20 4.69 1.05 -0.99
CA LYS A 20 3.61 1.96 -1.40
C LYS A 20 4.02 2.81 -2.62
N ILE A 21 5.26 3.30 -2.64
CA ILE A 21 5.81 4.06 -3.78
C ILE A 21 5.92 3.17 -5.01
N PHE A 22 6.45 1.95 -4.86
CA PHE A 22 6.56 0.97 -5.93
C PHE A 22 5.19 0.63 -6.52
N LEU A 23 4.21 0.28 -5.68
CA LEU A 23 2.88 -0.11 -6.12
C LEU A 23 2.17 1.03 -6.85
N ARG A 24 2.29 2.28 -6.36
CA ARG A 24 1.76 3.46 -7.07
C ARG A 24 2.40 3.65 -8.43
N LYS A 25 3.73 3.51 -8.55
CA LYS A 25 4.43 3.61 -9.84
C LYS A 25 4.03 2.48 -10.78
N TYR A 26 3.98 1.25 -10.28
CA TYR A 26 3.59 0.07 -11.03
C TYR A 26 2.17 0.22 -11.60
N LEU A 27 1.20 0.62 -10.78
CA LEU A 27 -0.17 0.79 -11.24
C LEU A 27 -0.33 1.98 -12.18
N LYS A 28 0.45 3.05 -11.99
CA LYS A 28 0.49 4.17 -12.94
C LYS A 28 1.02 3.73 -14.31
N LEU A 29 2.09 2.91 -14.35
CA LEU A 29 2.63 2.37 -15.60
C LEU A 29 1.63 1.46 -16.32
N ASN A 30 0.81 0.72 -15.56
CA ASN A 30 -0.20 -0.17 -16.10
C ASN A 30 -1.58 0.48 -16.33
N ASN A 31 -1.73 1.80 -16.11
CA ASN A 31 -3.02 2.52 -16.10
C ASN A 31 -4.09 1.88 -15.18
N CYS A 32 -3.64 1.25 -14.11
CA CYS A 32 -4.45 0.54 -13.11
C CYS A 32 -4.61 1.34 -11.82
N THR A 33 -4.43 2.66 -11.85
CA THR A 33 -4.54 3.52 -10.65
C THR A 33 -5.91 3.46 -9.96
N SER A 34 -6.95 3.13 -10.73
CA SER A 34 -8.32 2.92 -10.24
C SER A 34 -8.43 1.78 -9.22
N LEU A 35 -7.51 0.79 -9.24
CA LEU A 35 -7.48 -0.29 -8.26
C LEU A 35 -7.12 0.20 -6.85
N LEU A 36 -6.38 1.31 -6.73
CA LEU A 36 -6.00 1.89 -5.44
C LEU A 36 -6.82 3.11 -5.03
N GLU A 37 -7.46 3.80 -5.97
CA GLU A 37 -8.18 5.06 -5.71
C GLU A 37 -9.28 4.92 -4.64
N ASN A 38 -9.83 3.72 -4.45
CA ASN A 38 -10.85 3.43 -3.44
C ASN A 38 -10.42 2.40 -2.38
N LYS A 39 -9.17 1.92 -2.42
CA LYS A 39 -8.69 0.89 -1.48
C LYS A 39 -7.80 1.51 -0.41
N PRO A 40 -8.18 1.45 0.87
CA PRO A 40 -7.31 1.93 1.94
C PRO A 40 -6.08 1.02 2.07
N PHE A 41 -4.90 1.63 2.17
CA PHE A 41 -3.67 0.95 2.54
C PHE A 41 -3.63 0.73 4.05
N HIS A 42 -4.51 -0.14 4.54
CA HIS A 42 -4.49 -0.59 5.91
C HIS A 42 -3.42 -1.66 6.06
N TYR A 43 -2.34 -1.29 6.75
CA TYR A 43 -1.23 -2.16 7.07
C TYR A 43 -1.28 -2.47 8.57
N ASP A 44 -1.17 -3.74 8.90
CA ASP A 44 -1.12 -4.26 10.26
C ASP A 44 0.35 -4.52 10.63
N PRO A 45 0.96 -3.65 11.46
CA PRO A 45 2.37 -3.78 11.83
C PRO A 45 2.65 -4.95 12.78
N GLU A 46 1.64 -5.44 13.50
CA GLU A 46 1.80 -6.57 14.43
C GLU A 46 1.99 -7.88 13.68
N ASN A 47 1.32 -8.03 12.53
CA ASN A 47 1.35 -9.25 11.72
C ASN A 47 2.16 -9.11 10.41
N ASP A 48 2.68 -7.93 10.10
CA ASP A 48 3.36 -7.58 8.82
C ASP A 48 2.47 -7.88 7.59
N VAL A 49 1.17 -7.57 7.68
CA VAL A 49 0.20 -7.85 6.61
C VAL A 49 -0.65 -6.64 6.25
N PHE A 50 -1.05 -6.55 4.99
CA PHE A 50 -2.10 -5.64 4.53
C PHE A 50 -3.48 -6.29 4.72
N LEU A 51 -4.41 -5.52 5.25
CA LEU A 51 -5.83 -5.90 5.39
C LEU A 51 -6.54 -6.04 4.04
N ASN A 52 -5.98 -5.41 2.99
CA ASN A 52 -6.49 -5.55 1.64
C ASN A 52 -5.80 -6.72 0.94
N SER A 53 -6.57 -7.75 0.58
CA SER A 53 -6.05 -8.97 -0.04
C SER A 53 -5.28 -8.70 -1.34
N ASP A 54 -5.76 -7.79 -2.20
CA ASP A 54 -5.04 -7.44 -3.43
C ASP A 54 -3.68 -6.81 -3.13
N ILE A 55 -3.66 -5.83 -2.21
CA ILE A 55 -2.41 -5.15 -1.81
C ILE A 55 -1.46 -6.12 -1.12
N GLN A 56 -1.99 -7.05 -0.31
CA GLN A 56 -1.20 -8.09 0.35
C GLN A 56 -0.56 -9.05 -0.65
N GLU A 57 -1.28 -9.42 -1.71
CA GLU A 57 -0.72 -10.23 -2.79
C GLU A 57 0.44 -9.51 -3.49
N TYR A 58 0.26 -8.23 -3.83
CA TYR A 58 1.35 -7.42 -4.39
C TYR A 58 2.52 -7.28 -3.43
N TYR A 59 2.26 -7.14 -2.12
CA TYR A 59 3.30 -7.04 -1.11
C TYR A 59 4.08 -8.33 -0.96
N HIS A 60 3.41 -9.48 -0.96
CA HIS A 60 4.06 -10.79 -0.96
C HIS A 60 4.95 -10.96 -2.19
N LEU A 61 4.43 -10.66 -3.38
CA LEU A 61 5.21 -10.76 -4.62
C LEU A 61 6.43 -9.84 -4.60
N TRP A 62 6.27 -8.61 -4.10
CA TRP A 62 7.37 -7.65 -4.00
C TRP A 62 8.40 -8.03 -2.93
N SER A 63 7.96 -8.61 -1.80
CA SER A 63 8.86 -9.03 -0.72
C SER A 63 9.56 -10.36 -1.00
N MET A 64 9.11 -11.14 -1.98
CA MET A 64 9.75 -12.38 -2.43
C MET A 64 10.73 -12.20 -3.60
N ALA A 65 10.69 -11.03 -4.28
CA ALA A 65 11.57 -10.67 -5.39
C ALA A 65 12.89 -10.09 -4.89
#